data_AF-A0A9J6FCI3-F1
#
_entry.id   AF-A0A9J6FCI3-F1
#
_cell.length_a   1.000
_cell.length_b   1.000
_cell.length_c   1.000
_cell.angle_alpha   90.00
_cell.angle_beta   90.00
_cell.angle_gamma   90.00
#
_symmetry.space_group_name_H-M   'P 1'
#
loop_
_entity.id
_entity.type
_entity.pdbx_description
1 polymer ?
#
loop_
_entity_poly.entity_id
_entity_poly.type
_entity_poly.pdbx_seq_one_letter_code
_entity_poly.pdbx_strand_id
1 'polypeptide(L)'
;MQHRVTNRSFELKPETEADPLGQEYDYKSVMHYPHDAFSTKPDASTLTPILEGVDVNALGEGYRDSFLTDTDIKKLNILYTCGQQAP
;
A
#
# COMPACT_ATOMS: atom_id res chain seq x y z
N MET A 1 5.59 4.16 -33.78
CA MET A 1 6.55 3.97 -32.68
C MET A 1 5.75 3.58 -31.44
N GLN A 2 5.78 2.30 -31.06
CA GLN A 2 5.12 1.84 -29.83
C GLN A 2 6.08 2.07 -28.66
N HIS A 3 5.75 3.03 -27.81
CA HIS A 3 6.42 3.16 -26.51
C HIS A 3 6.04 1.92 -25.68
N ARG A 4 7.02 1.03 -25.50
CA ARG A 4 6.91 -0.08 -24.55
C ARG A 4 6.90 0.51 -23.15
N VAL A 5 5.71 0.78 -22.62
CA VAL A 5 5.53 1.06 -21.19
C VAL A 5 5.84 -0.23 -20.46
N THR A 6 7.06 -0.40 -19.94
CA THR A 6 7.33 -1.42 -18.93
C THR A 6 6.61 -0.98 -17.67
N ASN A 7 5.42 -1.53 -17.42
CA ASN A 7 4.64 -1.21 -16.24
C ASN A 7 5.27 -1.91 -15.04
N ARG A 8 5.94 -1.14 -14.18
CA ARG A 8 6.68 -1.63 -12.99
C ARG A 8 5.88 -1.51 -11.70
N SER A 9 4.58 -1.19 -11.79
CA SER A 9 3.74 -0.89 -10.61
C SER A 9 3.54 -2.05 -9.64
N PHE A 10 3.71 -3.30 -10.10
CA PHE A 10 3.56 -4.52 -9.30
C PHE A 10 4.90 -5.22 -9.01
N GLU A 11 6.03 -4.59 -9.35
CA GLU A 11 7.34 -5.15 -9.01
C GLU A 11 7.56 -5.04 -7.49
N LEU A 12 7.83 -6.18 -6.85
CA LEU A 12 8.14 -6.22 -5.42
C LEU A 12 9.46 -5.50 -5.14
N LYS A 13 9.50 -4.78 -4.02
CA LYS A 13 10.73 -4.19 -3.50
C LYS A 13 11.49 -5.19 -2.63
N PRO A 14 12.82 -5.33 -2.81
CA PRO A 14 13.62 -6.17 -1.93
C PRO A 14 13.69 -5.58 -0.53
N GLU A 15 13.94 -6.43 0.47
CA GLU A 15 14.08 -6.03 1.88
C GLU A 15 15.23 -5.03 2.11
N THR A 16 16.21 -4.97 1.20
CA THR A 16 17.28 -3.96 1.24
C THR A 16 16.80 -2.56 0.89
N GLU A 17 15.63 -2.42 0.27
CA GLU A 17 15.01 -1.14 -0.09
C GLU A 17 13.78 -0.81 0.75
N ALA A 18 13.09 -1.81 1.32
CA ALA A 18 11.85 -1.65 2.05
C ALA A 18 11.87 -2.40 3.38
N ASP A 19 11.57 -1.67 4.47
CA ASP A 19 11.47 -2.22 5.83
C ASP A 19 10.02 -2.05 6.35
N PRO A 20 9.34 -3.13 6.79
CA PRO A 20 8.01 -3.06 7.39
C PRO A 20 7.95 -2.33 8.74
N LEU A 21 9.10 -2.03 9.37
CA LEU A 21 9.24 -1.41 10.70
C LEU A 21 8.44 -2.16 11.78
N GLY A 22 8.42 -3.50 11.67
CA GLY A 22 7.70 -4.38 12.59
C GLY A 22 6.18 -4.22 12.61
N GLN A 23 5.59 -3.63 11.55
CA GLN A 23 4.14 -3.52 11.40
C GLN A 23 3.62 -4.54 10.39
N GLU A 24 2.42 -5.07 10.66
CA GLU A 24 1.69 -5.97 9.77
C GLU A 24 1.33 -5.31 8.43
N TYR A 25 0.97 -6.15 7.45
CA TYR A 25 0.49 -5.67 6.16
C TYR A 25 -0.87 -4.98 6.30
N ASP A 26 -0.94 -3.71 5.91
CA ASP A 26 -2.15 -2.91 6.02
C ASP A 26 -2.85 -2.80 4.66
N TYR A 27 -3.91 -3.59 4.49
CA TYR A 27 -4.73 -3.59 3.28
C TYR A 27 -5.40 -2.23 3.03
N LYS A 28 -5.68 -1.45 4.08
CA LYS A 28 -6.40 -0.16 3.98
C LYS A 28 -5.47 1.03 3.83
N SER A 29 -4.16 0.84 3.93
CA SER A 29 -3.14 1.91 3.87
C SER A 29 -3.36 2.87 2.70
N VAL A 30 -3.03 4.15 2.90
CA VAL A 30 -3.03 5.17 1.84
C VAL A 30 -2.07 4.82 0.69
N MET A 31 -1.08 3.98 0.96
CA MET A 31 -0.09 3.52 -0.02
C MET A 31 -0.53 2.24 -0.73
N HIS A 32 -1.59 1.57 -0.28
CA HIS A 32 -2.09 0.36 -0.90
C HIS A 32 -2.96 0.71 -2.12
N TYR A 33 -2.73 0.02 -3.24
CA TYR A 33 -3.56 0.18 -4.43
C TYR A 33 -4.98 -0.39 -4.22
N PRO A 34 -6.03 0.23 -4.80
CA PRO A 34 -7.34 -0.41 -4.92
C PRO A 34 -7.28 -1.75 -5.66
N HIS A 35 -8.28 -2.61 -5.45
CA HIS A 35 -8.27 -3.97 -6.00
C HIS A 35 -8.22 -4.03 -7.54
N ASP A 36 -8.69 -2.99 -8.23
CA ASP A 36 -8.80 -2.87 -9.68
C ASP A 36 -7.72 -1.96 -10.29
N ALA A 37 -6.70 -1.59 -9.52
CA ALA A 37 -5.65 -0.69 -9.98
C ALA A 37 -4.98 -1.19 -11.27
N PHE A 38 -4.84 -0.31 -12.26
CA PHE A 38 -4.29 -0.60 -13.59
C PHE A 38 -5.04 -1.69 -14.39
N SER A 39 -6.28 -2.03 -14.00
CA SER A 39 -7.10 -2.95 -14.77
C SER A 39 -7.41 -2.39 -16.16
N THR A 40 -7.52 -3.29 -17.13
CA THR A 40 -7.91 -2.95 -18.52
C THR A 40 -9.41 -3.20 -18.77
N LYS A 41 -10.12 -3.73 -17.77
CA LYS A 41 -11.55 -4.01 -17.82
C LYS A 41 -12.23 -3.36 -16.62
N PRO A 42 -13.42 -2.75 -16.79
CA PRO A 42 -14.20 -2.25 -15.66
C PRO A 42 -14.40 -3.33 -14.61
N ASP A 43 -14.25 -2.97 -13.33
CA ASP A 43 -14.52 -3.80 -12.15
C ASP A 43 -13.74 -5.13 -12.06
N ALA A 44 -12.71 -5.32 -12.91
CA ALA A 44 -11.89 -6.51 -12.87
C ALA A 44 -10.69 -6.31 -11.94
N SER A 45 -10.65 -7.07 -10.85
CA SER A 45 -9.55 -7.03 -9.89
C SER A 45 -8.21 -7.45 -10.50
N THR A 46 -7.17 -6.66 -10.21
CA THR A 46 -5.75 -6.97 -10.45
C THR A 46 -5.05 -7.41 -9.15
N LEU A 47 -5.63 -7.08 -7.99
CA LEU A 47 -5.18 -7.50 -6.66
C LEU A 47 -6.29 -8.26 -5.93
N THR A 48 -5.94 -9.32 -5.22
CA THR A 48 -6.88 -10.10 -4.40
C THR A 48 -6.18 -10.50 -3.10
N PRO A 49 -6.77 -10.23 -1.93
CA PRO A 49 -6.17 -10.62 -0.67
C PRO A 49 -6.11 -12.13 -0.53
N ILE A 50 -5.01 -12.64 0.02
CA ILE A 50 -4.84 -14.07 0.32
C ILE A 50 -5.42 -14.46 1.68
N LEU A 51 -5.53 -13.48 2.60
CA LEU A 51 -6.07 -13.71 3.94
C LEU A 51 -7.60 -13.77 3.86
N GLU A 52 -8.18 -14.86 4.35
CA GLU A 52 -9.62 -15.04 4.41
C GLU A 52 -10.30 -13.96 5.26
N GLY A 53 -11.47 -13.50 4.84
CA GLY A 53 -12.26 -12.49 5.55
C GLY A 53 -11.85 -11.04 5.28
N VAL A 54 -10.77 -10.78 4.53
CA VAL A 54 -10.45 -9.43 4.05
C VAL A 54 -11.40 -9.06 2.92
N ASP A 55 -12.15 -7.97 3.11
CA ASP A 55 -12.98 -7.40 2.04
C ASP A 55 -12.08 -6.83 0.93
N VAL A 56 -12.25 -7.32 -0.29
CA VAL A 56 -11.51 -6.86 -1.47
C VAL A 56 -11.71 -5.37 -1.73
N ASN A 57 -12.88 -4.82 -1.37
CA ASN A 57 -13.16 -3.40 -1.53
C ASN A 57 -12.44 -2.54 -0.49
N ALA A 58 -11.94 -3.12 0.60
CA ALA A 58 -11.17 -2.38 1.61
C ALA A 58 -9.72 -2.11 1.17
N LEU A 59 -9.21 -2.78 0.13
CA LEU A 59 -7.87 -2.55 -0.38
C LEU A 59 -7.71 -1.10 -0.82
N GLY A 60 -6.73 -0.37 -0.27
CA GLY A 60 -6.47 1.03 -0.61
C GLY A 60 -7.59 2.00 -0.21
N GLU A 61 -8.36 1.70 0.84
CA GLU A 61 -9.40 2.60 1.37
C GLU A 61 -8.83 3.98 1.74
N GLY A 62 -7.70 4.03 2.45
CA GLY A 62 -7.01 5.28 2.79
C GLY A 62 -6.65 6.12 1.57
N TYR A 63 -6.30 5.48 0.45
CA TYR A 63 -6.02 6.16 -0.81
C TYR A 63 -7.27 6.79 -1.40
N ARG A 64 -8.38 6.04 -1.48
CA ARG A 64 -9.63 6.52 -2.06
C ARG A 64 -10.28 7.63 -1.22
N ASP A 65 -10.23 7.48 0.09
CA ASP A 65 -10.94 8.34 1.03
C ASP A 65 -10.04 9.42 1.65
N SER A 66 -8.78 9.50 1.20
CA SER A 66 -7.80 10.53 1.57
C SER A 66 -7.50 10.62 3.07
N PHE A 67 -7.22 9.46 3.70
CA PHE A 67 -6.81 9.39 5.10
C PHE A 67 -5.59 8.47 5.30
N LEU A 68 -4.87 8.70 6.40
CA LEU A 68 -3.80 7.81 6.87
C LEU A 68 -4.37 6.81 7.88
N THR A 69 -4.03 5.55 7.74
CA THR A 69 -4.35 4.56 8.78
C THR A 69 -3.45 4.73 10.00
N ASP A 70 -3.82 4.08 11.11
CA ASP A 70 -2.96 4.03 12.30
C ASP A 70 -1.58 3.43 11.99
N THR A 71 -1.54 2.44 11.09
CA THR A 71 -0.28 1.81 10.65
C THR A 71 0.57 2.78 9.84
N ASP A 72 -0.03 3.56 8.92
CA ASP A 72 0.69 4.57 8.15
C ASP A 72 1.34 5.60 9.07
N ILE A 73 0.56 6.14 10.02
CA ILE A 73 1.03 7.13 11.01
C ILE A 73 2.15 6.54 11.87
N LYS A 74 1.99 5.30 12.35
CA LYS A 74 2.98 4.64 13.20
C LYS A 74 4.29 4.38 12.45
N LYS A 75 4.24 3.91 11.19
CA LYS A 75 5.43 3.72 10.36
C LYS A 75 6.19 5.04 10.16
N LEU A 76 5.48 6.13 9.83
CA LEU A 76 6.09 7.46 9.68
C LEU A 76 6.75 7.93 10.98
N ASN A 77 6.07 7.78 12.12
CA ASN A 77 6.63 8.19 13.41
C ASN A 77 7.89 7.41 13.81
N ILE A 78 7.92 6.09 13.53
CA ILE A 78 9.12 5.27 13.75
C ILE A 78 10.24 5.72 12.81
N LEU A 79 9.95 5.87 11.51
CA LEU A 79 10.93 6.22 10.49
C LEU A 79 11.61 7.57 10.73
N TYR A 80 10.85 8.57 11.18
CA TYR A 80 11.33 9.94 11.42
C TYR A 80 11.58 10.24 12.90
N THR A 81 11.56 9.23 13.77
CA THR A 81 11.77 9.36 15.23
C THR A 81 10.93 10.47 15.86
N CYS A 82 9.70 10.62 15.39
CA CYS A 82 8.76 11.62 15.91
C CYS A 82 8.49 11.37 17.40
N GLY A 83 8.54 12.44 18.21
CA GLY A 83 8.29 12.35 19.66
C GLY A 83 9.43 11.71 20.48
N GLN A 84 10.54 11.32 19.85
CA GLN A 84 11.76 10.84 20.51
C GLN A 84 12.83 11.94 20.66
N GLN A 85 12.49 13.19 20.34
CA GLN A 85 13.41 14.33 20.52
C GLN A 85 13.71 14.50 22.02
N ALA A 86 14.99 14.43 22.38
CA ALA A 86 15.45 14.78 23.71
C ALA A 86 15.12 16.27 24.00
N PRO A 87 14.85 16.65 25.27
CA PRO A 87 14.70 18.04 25.66
C PRO A 87 15.97 18.87 25.37
#